data_AF-A0A848XXD5-F1
#
_entry.id   AF-A0A848XXD5-F1
#
_cell.length_a   1.000
_cell.length_b   1.000
_cell.length_c   1.000
_cell.angle_alpha   90.00
_cell.angle_beta   90.00
_cell.angle_gamma   90.00
#
_symmetry.space_group_name_H-M   'P 1'
#
loop_
_entity.id
_entity.type
_entity.pdbx_description
1 polymer ?
#
loop_
_entity_poly.entity_id
_entity_poly.type
_entity_poly.pdbx_seq_one_letter_code
_entity_poly.pdbx_strand_id
1 'polypeptide(L)'
;LVDFVLLDARDTDPAALLARWRAQHDNPAGIGAFGASVRPGRTGGWRTPGTLAAQARGLENGLRGILALDAPPVALFVYRWQDGRTDAALDQRAEVQGVGFGLREEDGTARSGLDVVQGFFTGTQRVFAFDAGAPAAAIRAAAPLVLLGWVIILGLGLLYGLVPRFGMLASRYWSRHDLYRESIQRGYDLNAGLNAAIAVALALAAGLVGASALRGLGRTDALATATSGWAAESQARLTNLLGEPVLLLALIALLYSLWVLVNMLWLYALAGRRYRIRAQQALTLAVWSRWTVFALMVGAMILSTLASRTATNLVPLLLGLALLAEVVATARMLVDFGAIAKVPVQRAILLGLGVPMGLMAAGLLVLFIVGRAELGFLWHLATRS
;
A
#
# COMPACT_ATOMS: atom_id res chain seq x y z
N LEU A 1 -36.68 -11.60 -10.80
CA LEU A 1 -36.09 -10.68 -11.78
C LEU A 1 -35.49 -9.52 -11.01
N VAL A 2 -34.21 -9.18 -11.25
CA VAL A 2 -33.62 -7.94 -10.74
C VAL A 2 -33.70 -6.95 -11.89
N ASP A 3 -34.56 -5.93 -11.77
CA ASP A 3 -34.94 -5.08 -12.90
C ASP A 3 -33.87 -4.04 -13.28
N PHE A 4 -32.88 -3.78 -12.40
CA PHE A 4 -31.73 -2.91 -12.67
C PHE A 4 -30.61 -3.11 -11.64
N VAL A 5 -29.38 -2.71 -11.98
CA VAL A 5 -28.22 -2.78 -11.08
C VAL A 5 -28.01 -1.46 -10.35
N LEU A 6 -27.73 -1.51 -9.05
CA LEU A 6 -27.34 -0.34 -8.26
C LEU A 6 -25.83 -0.29 -8.09
N LEU A 7 -25.22 0.79 -8.59
CA LEU A 7 -23.78 1.01 -8.54
C LEU A 7 -23.40 1.84 -7.30
N ASP A 8 -22.29 1.47 -6.65
CA ASP A 8 -21.70 2.25 -5.56
C ASP A 8 -20.74 3.30 -6.14
N ALA A 9 -21.07 4.56 -5.94
CA ALA A 9 -20.32 5.73 -6.40
C ALA A 9 -19.75 6.56 -5.23
N ARG A 10 -19.56 5.98 -4.05
CA ARG A 10 -18.86 6.66 -2.94
C ARG A 10 -17.43 7.05 -3.35
N ASP A 11 -17.07 8.31 -3.08
CA ASP A 11 -15.78 8.94 -3.43
C ASP A 11 -15.36 8.80 -4.91
N THR A 12 -16.33 8.56 -5.81
CA THR A 12 -16.11 8.35 -7.24
C THR A 12 -17.07 9.24 -8.03
N ASP A 13 -16.67 9.63 -9.24
CA ASP A 13 -17.57 10.33 -10.17
C ASP A 13 -18.71 9.40 -10.63
N PRO A 14 -19.97 9.68 -10.24
CA PRO A 14 -21.10 8.81 -10.55
C PRO A 14 -21.45 8.81 -12.04
N ALA A 15 -21.26 9.93 -12.74
CA ALA A 15 -21.57 10.03 -14.17
C ALA A 15 -20.58 9.17 -14.99
N ALA A 16 -19.29 9.26 -14.67
CA ALA A 16 -18.27 8.42 -15.29
C ALA A 16 -18.42 6.94 -14.94
N LEU A 17 -18.89 6.60 -13.72
CA LEU A 17 -19.18 5.21 -13.35
C LEU A 17 -20.33 4.63 -14.17
N LEU A 18 -21.42 5.38 -14.30
CA LEU A 18 -22.59 4.97 -15.07
C LEU A 18 -22.27 4.83 -16.57
N ALA A 19 -21.50 5.76 -17.14
CA ALA A 19 -21.04 5.69 -18.52
C ALA A 19 -20.19 4.44 -18.79
N ARG A 20 -19.26 4.11 -17.87
CA ARG A 20 -18.45 2.88 -17.98
C ARG A 20 -19.29 1.62 -17.91
N TRP A 21 -20.29 1.58 -17.02
CA TRP A 21 -21.20 0.44 -16.91
C TRP A 21 -21.96 0.20 -18.22
N ARG A 22 -22.59 1.26 -18.76
CA ARG A 22 -23.37 1.21 -20.00
C ARG A 22 -22.53 0.87 -21.23
N ALA A 23 -21.24 1.18 -21.22
CA ALA A 23 -20.33 0.77 -22.29
C ALA A 23 -20.03 -0.73 -22.29
N GLN A 24 -20.31 -1.43 -21.19
CA GLN A 24 -19.97 -2.85 -21.00
C GLN A 24 -21.20 -3.75 -20.82
N HIS A 25 -22.35 -3.18 -20.48
CA HIS A 25 -23.56 -3.93 -20.16
C HIS A 25 -24.81 -3.23 -20.71
N ASP A 26 -25.75 -4.04 -21.20
CA ASP A 26 -27.01 -3.57 -21.78
C ASP A 26 -28.14 -3.39 -20.74
N ASN A 27 -27.90 -3.79 -19.48
CA ASN A 27 -28.92 -3.69 -18.44
C ASN A 27 -29.01 -2.27 -17.83
N PRO A 28 -30.22 -1.83 -17.44
CA PRO A 28 -30.39 -0.55 -16.77
C PRO A 28 -29.62 -0.50 -15.45
N ALA A 29 -29.02 0.65 -15.15
CA ALA A 29 -28.29 0.88 -13.91
C ALA A 29 -28.71 2.20 -13.24
N GLY A 30 -28.72 2.17 -11.90
CA GLY A 30 -28.87 3.31 -11.02
C GLY A 30 -27.65 3.45 -10.11
N ILE A 31 -27.62 4.52 -9.32
CA ILE A 31 -26.59 4.76 -8.31
C ILE A 31 -27.20 4.46 -6.93
N GLY A 32 -26.73 3.39 -6.29
CA GLY A 32 -27.21 2.94 -4.97
C GLY A 32 -26.58 3.68 -3.79
N ALA A 33 -25.38 4.23 -3.97
CA ALA A 33 -24.70 5.02 -2.96
C ALA A 33 -23.81 6.08 -3.61
N PHE A 34 -24.22 7.34 -3.57
CA PHE A 34 -23.39 8.48 -3.98
C PHE A 34 -23.03 9.33 -2.77
N GLY A 35 -21.75 9.55 -2.53
CA GLY A 35 -21.30 10.34 -1.39
C GLY A 35 -19.85 10.74 -1.52
N ALA A 36 -19.48 11.79 -0.79
CA ALA A 36 -18.10 12.21 -0.62
C ALA A 36 -17.75 12.13 0.86
N SER A 37 -16.60 11.53 1.17
CA SER A 37 -16.16 11.31 2.54
C SER A 37 -15.69 12.59 3.23
N VAL A 38 -15.93 12.66 4.53
CA VAL A 38 -15.47 13.71 5.45
C VAL A 38 -14.65 13.07 6.55
N ARG A 39 -13.53 13.70 6.93
CA ARG A 39 -12.80 13.32 8.15
C ARG A 39 -13.22 14.22 9.31
N PRO A 40 -13.61 13.66 10.47
CA PRO A 40 -13.95 14.45 11.64
C PRO A 40 -12.85 15.46 12.00
N GLY A 41 -13.23 16.70 12.30
CA GLY A 41 -12.31 17.77 12.69
C GLY A 41 -11.41 18.33 11.58
N ARG A 42 -11.52 17.85 10.33
CA ARG A 42 -10.68 18.31 9.22
C ARG A 42 -11.16 19.66 8.68
N THR A 43 -10.36 20.70 8.88
CA THR A 43 -10.62 22.06 8.39
C THR A 43 -9.99 22.32 7.01
N GLY A 44 -10.55 23.27 6.27
CA GLY A 44 -10.06 23.71 4.96
C GLY A 44 -11.17 23.83 3.90
N GLY A 45 -10.78 24.32 2.71
CA GLY A 45 -11.71 24.52 1.59
C GLY A 45 -11.94 23.29 0.71
N TRP A 46 -12.72 23.44 -0.35
CA TRP A 46 -13.18 22.34 -1.21
C TRP A 46 -12.06 21.66 -2.00
N ARG A 47 -10.91 22.32 -2.17
CA ARG A 47 -9.72 21.70 -2.79
C ARG A 47 -9.06 20.66 -1.88
N THR A 48 -9.34 20.67 -0.58
CA THR A 48 -8.74 19.71 0.38
C THR A 48 -9.69 18.53 0.60
N PRO A 49 -9.35 17.30 0.16
CA PRO A 49 -10.23 16.15 0.32
C PRO A 49 -10.54 15.85 1.79
N GLY A 50 -11.76 15.38 2.07
CA GLY A 50 -12.20 15.04 3.42
C GLY A 50 -12.64 16.21 4.28
N THR A 51 -12.78 17.42 3.73
CA THR A 51 -13.38 18.57 4.42
C THR A 51 -14.88 18.66 4.11
N LEU A 52 -15.62 19.38 4.94
CA LEU A 52 -17.05 19.68 4.71
C LEU A 52 -17.28 20.39 3.36
N ALA A 53 -16.42 21.35 3.03
CA ALA A 53 -16.48 22.07 1.75
C ALA A 53 -16.19 21.15 0.55
N ALA A 54 -15.27 20.19 0.70
CA ALA A 54 -14.96 19.22 -0.35
C ALA A 54 -16.10 18.21 -0.54
N GLN A 55 -16.74 17.77 0.54
CA GLN A 55 -17.94 16.94 0.47
C GLN A 55 -19.04 17.66 -0.31
N ALA A 56 -19.36 18.91 0.07
CA ALA A 56 -20.42 19.68 -0.56
C ALA A 56 -20.13 19.96 -2.05
N ARG A 57 -18.89 20.33 -2.40
CA ARG A 57 -18.48 20.51 -3.80
C ARG A 57 -18.50 19.21 -4.60
N GLY A 58 -18.10 18.10 -3.98
CA GLY A 58 -18.16 16.77 -4.60
C GLY A 58 -19.59 16.36 -4.93
N LEU A 59 -20.51 16.56 -4.00
CA LEU A 59 -21.94 16.34 -4.19
C LEU A 59 -22.51 17.26 -5.29
N GLU A 60 -22.21 18.56 -5.27
CA GLU A 60 -22.67 19.51 -6.28
C GLU A 60 -22.22 19.09 -7.69
N ASN A 61 -20.93 18.76 -7.84
CA ASN A 61 -20.36 18.37 -9.12
C ASN A 61 -20.96 17.04 -9.62
N GLY A 62 -21.09 16.04 -8.74
CA GLY A 62 -21.65 14.74 -9.10
C GLY A 62 -23.14 14.84 -9.46
N LEU A 63 -23.95 15.56 -8.67
CA LEU A 63 -25.37 15.76 -8.99
C LEU A 63 -25.57 16.53 -10.29
N ARG A 64 -24.78 17.60 -10.50
CA ARG A 64 -24.81 18.35 -11.77
C ARG A 64 -24.41 17.46 -12.95
N GLY A 65 -23.37 16.63 -12.78
CA GLY A 65 -22.92 15.70 -13.81
C GLY A 65 -23.98 14.66 -14.17
N ILE A 66 -24.66 14.08 -13.18
CA ILE A 66 -25.75 13.13 -13.41
C ILE A 66 -26.93 13.79 -14.14
N LEU A 67 -27.34 14.99 -13.71
CA LEU A 67 -28.46 15.71 -14.32
C LEU A 67 -28.17 16.19 -15.74
N ALA A 68 -26.89 16.30 -16.10
CA ALA A 68 -26.45 16.68 -17.45
C ALA A 68 -26.33 15.47 -18.40
N LEU A 69 -26.57 14.24 -17.94
CA LEU A 69 -26.54 13.06 -18.80
C LEU A 69 -27.77 13.02 -19.71
N ASP A 70 -27.57 12.71 -20.98
CA ASP A 70 -28.66 12.51 -21.95
C ASP A 70 -29.62 11.39 -21.52
N ALA A 71 -29.09 10.37 -20.84
CA ALA A 71 -29.84 9.28 -20.25
C ALA A 71 -29.60 9.26 -18.72
N PRO A 72 -30.53 9.77 -17.89
CA PRO A 72 -30.38 9.75 -16.44
C PRO A 72 -30.38 8.30 -15.89
N PRO A 73 -29.83 8.07 -14.68
CA PRO A 73 -29.92 6.77 -14.02
C PRO A 73 -31.37 6.46 -13.61
N VAL A 74 -31.70 5.17 -13.53
CA VAL A 74 -33.05 4.70 -13.11
C VAL A 74 -33.37 5.15 -11.68
N ALA A 75 -32.36 5.18 -10.81
CA ALA A 75 -32.46 5.66 -9.44
C ALA A 75 -31.14 6.30 -9.01
N LEU A 76 -31.20 7.27 -8.11
CA LEU A 76 -30.04 7.94 -7.51
C LEU A 76 -30.26 8.09 -6.00
N PHE A 77 -29.40 7.44 -5.22
CA PHE A 77 -29.42 7.51 -3.76
C PHE A 77 -28.17 8.22 -3.24
N VAL A 78 -28.35 9.27 -2.45
CA VAL A 78 -27.25 9.94 -1.76
C VAL A 78 -26.99 9.23 -0.44
N TYR A 79 -25.76 8.75 -0.28
CA TYR A 79 -25.25 8.09 0.91
C TYR A 79 -24.44 9.08 1.75
N ARG A 80 -24.75 9.34 3.01
CA ARG A 80 -25.84 8.81 3.88
C ARG A 80 -26.52 9.95 4.63
N TRP A 81 -27.74 9.74 5.14
CA TRP A 81 -28.50 10.79 5.83
C TRP A 81 -27.78 11.33 7.08
N GLN A 82 -27.31 10.45 7.95
CA GLN A 82 -26.66 10.79 9.21
C GLN A 82 -25.53 9.80 9.50
N ASP A 83 -24.39 10.29 9.95
CA ASP A 83 -23.31 9.44 10.49
C ASP A 83 -23.78 8.72 11.75
N GLY A 84 -23.24 7.53 12.00
CA GLY A 84 -23.61 6.73 13.17
C GLY A 84 -23.26 5.28 12.98
N ARG A 85 -23.18 4.55 14.10
CA ARG A 85 -22.96 3.10 14.14
C ARG A 85 -24.13 2.35 13.51
N THR A 86 -24.06 2.13 12.21
CA THR A 86 -24.84 1.10 11.52
C THR A 86 -24.05 -0.20 11.56
N ASP A 87 -24.71 -1.35 11.37
CA ASP A 87 -24.09 -2.68 11.38
C ASP A 87 -22.65 -2.66 10.84
N ALA A 88 -21.70 -3.04 11.69
CA ALA A 88 -20.27 -3.06 11.39
C ALA A 88 -19.91 -3.92 10.16
N ALA A 89 -20.87 -4.65 9.58
CA ALA A 89 -20.73 -5.38 8.33
C ALA A 89 -20.92 -4.51 7.07
N LEU A 90 -21.67 -3.40 7.13
CA LEU A 90 -22.08 -2.63 5.93
C LEU A 90 -21.16 -1.45 5.59
N ASP A 91 -20.43 -0.89 6.56
CA ASP A 91 -19.65 0.33 6.37
C ASP A 91 -18.21 0.22 6.90
N GLN A 92 -17.63 -0.98 6.84
CA GLN A 92 -16.25 -1.27 7.28
C GLN A 92 -15.22 -0.35 6.62
N ARG A 93 -15.45 0.04 5.36
CA ARG A 93 -14.56 0.98 4.66
C ARG A 93 -14.52 2.35 5.35
N ALA A 94 -15.67 2.87 5.76
CA ALA A 94 -15.76 4.17 6.42
C ALA A 94 -15.12 4.12 7.83
N GLU A 95 -15.37 3.03 8.57
CA GLU A 95 -14.79 2.77 9.89
C GLU A 95 -13.27 2.59 9.83
N VAL A 96 -12.77 1.78 8.90
CA VAL A 96 -11.33 1.54 8.65
C VAL A 96 -10.62 2.78 8.08
N GLN A 97 -11.34 3.76 7.56
CA GLN A 97 -10.73 5.02 7.10
C GLN A 97 -10.93 6.18 8.08
N GLY A 98 -11.73 6.00 9.13
CA GLY A 98 -12.12 7.05 10.07
C GLY A 98 -12.82 8.20 9.36
N VAL A 99 -13.66 7.89 8.37
CA VAL A 99 -14.40 8.87 7.57
C VAL A 99 -15.91 8.70 7.75
N GLY A 100 -16.64 9.81 7.68
CA GLY A 100 -18.10 9.83 7.62
C GLY A 100 -18.58 10.23 6.23
N PHE A 101 -19.71 9.67 5.81
CA PHE A 101 -20.40 10.05 4.55
C PHE A 101 -21.70 10.80 4.81
N GLY A 102 -22.08 10.95 6.09
CA GLY A 102 -23.27 11.63 6.54
C GLY A 102 -23.39 13.04 5.99
N LEU A 103 -24.59 13.39 5.55
CA LEU A 103 -25.04 14.77 5.38
C LEU A 103 -25.28 15.44 6.75
N ARG A 104 -25.41 14.63 7.80
CA ARG A 104 -25.48 15.04 9.20
C ARG A 104 -24.44 14.26 10.01
N GLU A 105 -23.93 14.89 11.05
CA GLU A 105 -23.04 14.25 12.03
C GLU A 105 -23.81 13.29 12.94
N GLU A 106 -23.08 12.53 13.76
CA GLU A 106 -23.68 11.55 14.69
C GLU A 106 -24.63 12.22 15.70
N ASP A 107 -24.31 13.45 16.13
CA ASP A 107 -25.15 14.28 17.00
C ASP A 107 -26.37 14.91 16.28
N GLY A 108 -26.51 14.70 14.96
CA GLY A 108 -27.57 15.26 14.13
C GLY A 108 -27.29 16.65 13.58
N THR A 109 -26.11 17.23 13.84
CA THR A 109 -25.69 18.51 13.27
C THR A 109 -25.62 18.42 11.76
N ALA A 110 -26.24 19.35 11.05
CA ALA A 110 -26.25 19.37 9.58
C ALA A 110 -24.88 19.80 9.02
N ARG A 111 -24.42 19.12 7.97
CA ARG A 111 -23.24 19.51 7.20
C ARG A 111 -23.64 20.29 5.96
N SER A 112 -22.72 21.07 5.41
CA SER A 112 -22.91 21.84 4.17
C SER A 112 -23.31 20.98 2.96
N GLY A 113 -23.01 19.67 2.98
CA GLY A 113 -23.49 18.74 1.95
C GLY A 113 -25.02 18.57 1.94
N LEU A 114 -25.69 18.72 3.09
CA LEU A 114 -27.14 18.62 3.18
C LEU A 114 -27.83 19.72 2.38
N ASP A 115 -27.36 20.96 2.48
CA ASP A 115 -27.91 22.12 1.76
C ASP A 115 -27.80 21.93 0.25
N VAL A 116 -26.69 21.34 -0.22
CA VAL A 116 -26.51 20.99 -1.64
C VAL A 116 -27.56 20.00 -2.09
N VAL A 117 -27.69 18.89 -1.36
CA VAL A 117 -28.63 17.82 -1.71
C VAL A 117 -30.06 18.36 -1.70
N GLN A 118 -30.46 19.08 -0.65
CA GLN A 118 -31.77 19.70 -0.56
C GLN A 118 -32.02 20.67 -1.71
N GLY A 119 -31.05 21.55 -2.02
CA GLY A 119 -31.17 22.52 -3.11
C GLY A 119 -31.40 21.86 -4.48
N PHE A 120 -30.68 20.76 -4.75
CA PHE A 120 -30.84 20.01 -6.00
C PHE A 120 -32.16 19.25 -6.07
N PHE A 121 -32.56 18.53 -5.02
CA PHE A 121 -33.80 17.74 -5.01
C PHE A 121 -35.07 18.60 -4.97
N THR A 122 -35.02 19.77 -4.33
CA THR A 122 -36.14 20.72 -4.30
C THR A 122 -36.15 21.68 -5.48
N GLY A 123 -35.07 21.73 -6.27
CA GLY A 123 -34.92 22.67 -7.39
C GLY A 123 -34.70 24.13 -6.98
N THR A 124 -34.50 24.41 -5.69
CA THR A 124 -34.37 25.76 -5.13
C THR A 124 -33.00 26.39 -5.40
N GLN A 125 -31.92 25.60 -5.40
CA GLN A 125 -30.57 26.10 -5.61
C GLN A 125 -29.65 25.03 -6.24
N ARG A 126 -28.91 25.41 -7.28
CA ARG A 126 -28.01 24.51 -8.03
C ARG A 126 -26.54 24.94 -8.05
N VAL A 127 -26.24 26.11 -7.49
CA VAL A 127 -24.90 26.70 -7.47
C VAL A 127 -24.57 27.14 -6.06
N PHE A 128 -23.43 26.68 -5.55
CA PHE A 128 -23.01 26.93 -4.18
C PHE A 128 -21.61 27.54 -4.13
N ALA A 129 -21.44 28.54 -3.26
CA ALA A 129 -20.16 29.18 -2.99
C ALA A 129 -19.50 28.47 -1.82
N PHE A 130 -18.41 27.75 -2.10
CA PHE A 130 -17.57 27.12 -1.09
C PHE A 130 -16.19 27.73 -1.19
N ASP A 131 -15.56 28.01 -0.05
CA ASP A 131 -14.16 28.43 -0.01
C ASP A 131 -13.30 27.38 -0.72
N ALA A 132 -12.51 27.81 -1.70
CA ALA A 132 -11.55 26.95 -2.37
C ALA A 132 -10.49 26.43 -1.40
N GLY A 133 -10.16 27.23 -0.39
CA GLY A 133 -9.00 27.02 0.45
C GLY A 133 -7.70 27.04 -0.35
N ALA A 134 -6.58 26.91 0.35
CA ALA A 134 -5.29 26.72 -0.30
C ALA A 134 -5.31 25.42 -1.14
N PRO A 135 -4.67 25.39 -2.32
CA PRO A 135 -4.54 24.17 -3.11
C PRO A 135 -3.99 23.04 -2.23
N ALA A 136 -4.59 21.86 -2.39
CA ALA A 136 -4.44 20.76 -1.46
C ALA A 136 -2.99 20.53 -1.06
N ALA A 137 -2.76 20.56 0.25
CA ALA A 137 -1.66 19.89 0.92
C ALA A 137 -1.68 18.35 0.71
N ALA A 138 -2.31 17.83 -0.35
CA ALA A 138 -2.21 16.44 -0.78
C ALA A 138 -0.76 16.06 -1.11
N ILE A 139 0.04 17.05 -1.56
CA ILE A 139 1.50 16.93 -1.72
C ILE A 139 2.20 16.75 -0.35
N ARG A 140 1.63 17.24 0.77
CA ARG A 140 2.25 17.17 2.11
C ARG A 140 2.01 15.86 2.86
N ALA A 141 0.92 15.13 2.61
CA ALA A 141 0.66 13.85 3.29
C ALA A 141 1.60 12.70 2.85
N ALA A 142 2.22 12.84 1.67
CA ALA A 142 3.28 11.94 1.16
C ALA A 142 4.69 12.55 1.32
N ALA A 143 4.81 13.86 1.52
CA ALA A 143 6.08 14.56 1.69
C ALA A 143 7.06 13.90 2.67
N PRO A 144 6.67 13.42 3.88
CA PRO A 144 7.67 12.83 4.78
C PRO A 144 8.28 11.54 4.22
N LEU A 145 7.49 10.70 3.55
CA LEU A 145 7.99 9.46 2.94
C LEU A 145 8.90 9.77 1.75
N VAL A 146 8.51 10.70 0.88
CA VAL A 146 9.33 11.11 -0.27
C VAL A 146 10.64 11.74 0.19
N LEU A 147 10.62 12.60 1.21
CA LEU A 147 11.82 13.21 1.79
C LEU A 147 12.74 12.15 2.39
N LEU A 148 12.20 11.19 3.16
CA LEU A 148 12.96 10.05 3.68
C LEU A 148 13.60 9.23 2.55
N GLY A 149 12.86 8.96 1.47
CA GLY A 149 13.40 8.28 0.29
C GLY A 149 14.58 9.03 -0.32
N TRP A 150 14.50 10.36 -0.45
CA TRP A 150 15.62 11.18 -0.90
C TRP A 150 16.81 11.16 0.06
N VAL A 151 16.58 11.19 1.37
CA VAL A 151 17.65 11.07 2.38
C VAL A 151 18.38 9.74 2.24
N ILE A 152 17.65 8.63 2.00
CA ILE A 152 18.24 7.30 1.77
C ILE A 152 19.07 7.30 0.47
N ILE A 153 18.53 7.84 -0.63
CA ILE A 153 19.24 7.93 -1.92
C ILE A 153 20.53 8.73 -1.78
N LEU A 154 20.46 9.91 -1.16
CA LEU A 154 21.62 10.77 -0.91
C LEU A 154 22.63 10.07 0.00
N GLY A 155 22.19 9.39 1.06
CA GLY A 155 23.05 8.62 1.95
C GLY A 155 23.79 7.50 1.23
N LEU A 156 23.10 6.76 0.34
CA LEU A 156 23.72 5.72 -0.50
C LEU A 156 24.71 6.31 -1.51
N GLY A 157 24.37 7.45 -2.12
CA GLY A 157 25.27 8.18 -3.02
C GLY A 157 26.54 8.66 -2.32
N LEU A 158 26.40 9.21 -1.10
CA LEU A 158 27.53 9.61 -0.24
C LEU A 158 28.37 8.39 0.15
N LEU A 159 27.76 7.28 0.55
CA LEU A 159 28.50 6.04 0.81
C LEU A 159 29.27 5.58 -0.44
N TYR A 160 28.68 5.68 -1.62
CA TYR A 160 29.32 5.31 -2.89
C TYR A 160 30.52 6.19 -3.23
N GLY A 161 30.39 7.51 -3.03
CA GLY A 161 31.47 8.46 -3.32
C GLY A 161 32.57 8.52 -2.26
N LEU A 162 32.24 8.35 -0.97
CA LEU A 162 33.15 8.59 0.15
C LEU A 162 33.77 7.31 0.74
N VAL A 163 33.19 6.14 0.49
CA VAL A 163 33.68 4.87 1.04
C VAL A 163 34.22 3.98 -0.09
N PRO A 164 35.54 3.98 -0.36
CA PRO A 164 36.13 3.22 -1.48
C PRO A 164 35.78 1.73 -1.46
N ARG A 165 35.69 1.14 -0.26
CA ARG A 165 35.31 -0.27 -0.09
C ARG A 165 33.91 -0.57 -0.60
N PHE A 166 32.97 0.37 -0.45
CA PHE A 166 31.61 0.20 -0.95
C PHE A 166 31.58 0.26 -2.48
N GLY A 167 32.24 1.25 -3.09
CA GLY A 167 32.36 1.36 -4.55
C GLY A 167 33.01 0.13 -5.19
N MET A 168 34.09 -0.39 -4.59
CA MET A 168 34.72 -1.62 -5.06
C MET A 168 33.81 -2.85 -4.96
N LEU A 169 33.16 -3.05 -3.82
CA LEU A 169 32.26 -4.20 -3.63
C LEU A 169 31.04 -4.11 -4.54
N ALA A 170 30.49 -2.91 -4.74
CA ALA A 170 29.40 -2.64 -5.69
C ALA A 170 29.81 -2.95 -7.12
N SER A 171 30.96 -2.44 -7.57
CA SER A 171 31.48 -2.71 -8.90
C SER A 171 31.70 -4.21 -9.14
N ARG A 172 32.27 -4.93 -8.15
CA ARG A 172 32.42 -6.40 -8.20
C ARG A 172 31.06 -7.10 -8.28
N TYR A 173 30.09 -6.70 -7.45
CA TYR A 173 28.77 -7.31 -7.43
C TYR A 173 28.07 -7.27 -8.80
N TRP A 174 28.15 -6.12 -9.48
CA TRP A 174 27.47 -5.86 -10.75
C TRP A 174 28.25 -6.30 -11.99
N SER A 175 29.57 -6.10 -12.00
CA SER A 175 30.39 -6.29 -13.20
C SER A 175 31.17 -7.60 -13.21
N ARG A 176 31.54 -8.12 -12.04
CA ARG A 176 32.44 -9.29 -11.89
C ARG A 176 31.98 -10.17 -10.74
N HIS A 177 30.84 -10.82 -10.92
CA HIS A 177 30.14 -11.50 -9.84
C HIS A 177 30.95 -12.62 -9.17
N ASP A 178 31.84 -13.29 -9.90
CA ASP A 178 32.74 -14.29 -9.33
C ASP A 178 33.76 -13.68 -8.35
N LEU A 179 34.29 -12.49 -8.65
CA LEU A 179 35.18 -11.75 -7.74
C LEU A 179 34.43 -11.29 -6.49
N TYR A 180 33.14 -10.97 -6.61
CA TYR A 180 32.29 -10.68 -5.45
C TYR A 180 32.18 -11.91 -4.53
N ARG A 181 31.89 -13.09 -5.11
CA ARG A 181 31.82 -14.35 -4.34
C ARG A 181 33.16 -14.70 -3.68
N GLU A 182 34.27 -14.54 -4.39
CA GLU A 182 35.62 -14.77 -3.86
C GLU A 182 35.95 -13.80 -2.71
N SER A 183 35.60 -12.53 -2.85
CA SER A 183 35.77 -11.50 -1.81
C SER A 183 35.02 -11.88 -0.54
N ILE A 184 33.76 -12.34 -0.68
CA ILE A 184 32.98 -12.81 0.47
C ILE A 184 33.59 -14.08 1.04
N GLN A 185 33.90 -15.08 0.21
CA GLN A 185 34.43 -16.36 0.66
C GLN A 185 35.70 -16.19 1.49
N ARG A 186 36.62 -15.33 1.05
CA ARG A 186 37.87 -15.04 1.78
C ARG A 186 37.70 -14.01 2.90
N GLY A 187 36.56 -13.31 2.93
CA GLY A 187 36.28 -12.25 3.90
C GLY A 187 37.09 -10.98 3.67
N TYR A 188 37.67 -10.80 2.47
CA TYR A 188 38.43 -9.61 2.10
C TYR A 188 37.48 -8.46 1.79
N ASP A 189 37.91 -7.24 2.14
CA ASP A 189 37.19 -5.99 1.90
C ASP A 189 35.79 -5.88 2.53
N LEU A 190 35.38 -6.85 3.35
CA LEU A 190 34.12 -6.77 4.08
C LEU A 190 34.27 -5.77 5.23
N ASN A 191 33.32 -4.84 5.35
CA ASN A 191 33.19 -3.96 6.51
C ASN A 191 31.82 -4.16 7.18
N ALA A 192 31.81 -4.57 8.44
CA ALA A 192 30.59 -4.87 9.19
C ALA A 192 29.71 -3.63 9.37
N GLY A 193 30.31 -2.48 9.65
CA GLY A 193 29.60 -1.20 9.77
C GLY A 193 28.97 -0.77 8.45
N LEU A 194 29.68 -0.95 7.33
CA LEU A 194 29.13 -0.67 6.00
C LEU A 194 27.94 -1.57 5.67
N ASN A 195 28.07 -2.89 5.87
CA ASN A 195 26.98 -3.82 5.61
C ASN A 195 25.78 -3.59 6.55
N ALA A 196 26.02 -3.21 7.81
CA ALA A 196 24.97 -2.81 8.73
C ALA A 196 24.26 -1.53 8.26
N ALA A 197 25.01 -0.53 7.78
CA ALA A 197 24.43 0.70 7.22
C ALA A 197 23.56 0.42 5.98
N ILE A 198 24.02 -0.47 5.08
CA ILE A 198 23.22 -0.89 3.91
C ILE A 198 21.99 -1.69 4.36
N ALA A 199 22.10 -2.55 5.38
CA ALA A 199 20.96 -3.28 5.93
C ALA A 199 19.90 -2.32 6.50
N VAL A 200 20.31 -1.29 7.23
CA VAL A 200 19.41 -0.23 7.73
C VAL A 200 18.78 0.53 6.56
N ALA A 201 19.55 0.90 5.54
CA ALA A 201 19.01 1.56 4.35
C ALA A 201 17.98 0.69 3.62
N LEU A 202 18.23 -0.62 3.49
CA LEU A 202 17.28 -1.57 2.91
C LEU A 202 16.01 -1.69 3.75
N ALA A 203 16.14 -1.76 5.07
CA ALA A 203 15.00 -1.82 5.97
C ALA A 203 14.11 -0.58 5.86
N LEU A 204 14.72 0.61 5.84
CA LEU A 204 13.98 1.86 5.63
C LEU A 204 13.35 1.92 4.24
N ALA A 205 14.05 1.43 3.19
CA ALA A 205 13.51 1.36 1.84
C ALA A 205 12.31 0.41 1.77
N ALA A 206 12.39 -0.79 2.36
CA ALA A 206 11.28 -1.73 2.47
C ALA A 206 10.11 -1.14 3.28
N GLY A 207 10.44 -0.44 4.37
CA GLY A 207 9.47 0.30 5.18
C GLY A 207 8.70 1.35 4.36
N LEU A 208 9.41 2.12 3.53
CA LEU A 208 8.83 3.11 2.64
C LEU A 208 7.92 2.47 1.58
N VAL A 209 8.37 1.39 0.94
CA VAL A 209 7.58 0.62 -0.04
C VAL A 209 6.30 0.09 0.61
N GLY A 210 6.43 -0.60 1.74
CA GLY A 210 5.30 -1.19 2.46
C GLY A 210 4.32 -0.15 2.99
N ALA A 211 4.81 0.95 3.59
CA ALA A 211 3.95 2.02 4.09
C ALA A 211 3.20 2.72 2.95
N SER A 212 3.86 2.97 1.83
CA SER A 212 3.23 3.56 0.65
C SER A 212 2.17 2.64 0.05
N ALA A 213 2.46 1.34 -0.06
CA ALA A 213 1.53 0.35 -0.56
C ALA A 213 0.32 0.18 0.37
N LEU A 214 0.52 0.02 1.67
CA LEU A 214 -0.58 -0.12 2.65
C LEU A 214 -1.46 1.13 2.72
N ARG A 215 -0.89 2.34 2.65
CA ARG A 215 -1.69 3.57 2.55
C ARG A 215 -2.45 3.67 1.23
N GLY A 216 -1.89 3.14 0.15
CA GLY A 216 -2.57 3.02 -1.13
C GLY A 216 -3.74 2.05 -1.09
N LEU A 217 -3.55 0.87 -0.49
CA LEU A 217 -4.59 -0.14 -0.26
C LEU A 217 -5.67 0.36 0.73
N GLY A 218 -5.28 1.13 1.74
CA GLY A 218 -6.22 1.74 2.68
C GLY A 218 -7.24 2.68 2.03
N ARG A 219 -7.03 3.08 0.76
CA ARG A 219 -8.01 3.84 -0.04
C ARG A 219 -9.01 2.96 -0.80
N THR A 220 -8.77 1.66 -0.86
CA THR A 220 -9.59 0.66 -1.56
C THR A 220 -10.40 -0.17 -0.58
N ASP A 221 -11.41 -0.87 -1.11
CA ASP A 221 -12.19 -1.84 -0.33
C ASP A 221 -11.36 -3.08 0.06
N ALA A 222 -10.23 -3.33 -0.61
CA ALA A 222 -9.40 -4.50 -0.36
C ALA A 222 -8.90 -4.59 1.08
N LEU A 223 -8.57 -3.45 1.71
CA LEU A 223 -8.17 -3.45 3.12
C LEU A 223 -9.36 -3.71 4.04
N ALA A 224 -10.51 -3.08 3.77
CA ALA A 224 -11.72 -3.27 4.55
C ALA A 224 -12.15 -4.75 4.52
N THR A 225 -12.18 -5.35 3.33
CA THR A 225 -12.37 -6.79 3.13
C THR A 225 -11.34 -7.59 3.93
N ALA A 226 -10.03 -7.40 3.70
CA ALA A 226 -8.98 -8.15 4.40
C ALA A 226 -9.05 -8.08 5.94
N THR A 227 -9.68 -7.04 6.51
CA THR A 227 -9.86 -6.85 7.94
C THR A 227 -11.28 -7.11 8.45
N SER A 228 -12.22 -7.55 7.62
CA SER A 228 -13.64 -7.64 7.95
C SER A 228 -13.93 -8.54 9.14
N GLY A 229 -13.13 -9.59 9.32
CA GLY A 229 -13.21 -10.53 10.45
C GLY A 229 -12.48 -10.06 11.71
N TRP A 230 -11.85 -8.89 11.70
CA TRP A 230 -11.13 -8.34 12.85
C TRP A 230 -12.10 -7.62 13.79
N ALA A 231 -11.76 -7.57 15.07
CA ALA A 231 -12.48 -6.73 16.01
C ALA A 231 -12.39 -5.24 15.60
N ALA A 232 -13.45 -4.48 15.81
CA ALA A 232 -13.51 -3.05 15.48
C ALA A 232 -12.34 -2.24 16.09
N GLU A 233 -11.88 -2.62 17.29
CA GLU A 233 -10.71 -2.00 17.90
C GLU A 233 -9.42 -2.25 17.11
N SER A 234 -9.22 -3.45 16.56
CA SER A 234 -8.08 -3.78 15.73
C SER A 234 -8.11 -3.05 14.38
N GLN A 235 -9.31 -2.92 13.80
CA GLN A 235 -9.54 -2.10 12.60
C GLN A 235 -9.19 -0.64 12.88
N ALA A 236 -9.71 -0.05 13.96
CA ALA A 236 -9.41 1.33 14.36
C ALA A 236 -7.92 1.57 14.61
N ARG A 237 -7.21 0.62 15.25
CA ARG A 237 -5.74 0.70 15.43
C ARG A 237 -5.01 0.69 14.09
N LEU A 238 -5.44 -0.13 13.12
CA LEU A 238 -4.87 -0.15 11.78
C LEU A 238 -5.12 1.17 11.04
N THR A 239 -6.34 1.72 11.13
CA THR A 239 -6.70 3.03 10.58
C THR A 239 -5.79 4.13 11.11
N ASN A 240 -5.62 4.17 12.44
CA ASN A 240 -4.76 5.14 13.10
C ASN A 240 -3.31 5.00 12.62
N LEU A 241 -2.82 3.77 12.48
CA LEU A 241 -1.47 3.49 11.96
C LEU A 241 -1.30 3.92 10.49
N LEU A 242 -2.32 3.77 9.64
CA LEU A 242 -2.30 4.27 8.26
C LEU A 242 -2.33 5.80 8.18
N GLY A 243 -2.90 6.44 9.21
CA GLY A 243 -2.84 7.88 9.44
C GLY A 243 -1.43 8.39 9.74
N GLU A 244 -0.57 7.54 10.33
CA GLU A 244 0.79 7.85 10.79
C GLU A 244 1.88 7.21 9.90
N PRO A 245 2.21 7.81 8.73
CA PRO A 245 3.07 7.17 7.73
C PRO A 245 4.48 6.85 8.21
N VAL A 246 5.04 7.67 9.08
CA VAL A 246 6.41 7.49 9.60
C VAL A 246 6.45 6.32 10.59
N LEU A 247 5.43 6.20 11.45
CA LEU A 247 5.31 5.08 12.37
C LEU A 247 5.13 3.77 11.61
N LEU A 248 4.26 3.76 10.59
CA LEU A 248 4.06 2.60 9.73
C LEU A 248 5.35 2.19 9.01
N LEU A 249 6.09 3.15 8.47
CA LEU A 249 7.41 2.89 7.87
C LEU A 249 8.36 2.26 8.88
N ALA A 250 8.45 2.82 10.09
CA ALA A 250 9.35 2.32 11.14
C ALA A 250 8.99 0.88 11.54
N LEU A 251 7.70 0.57 11.67
CA LEU A 251 7.23 -0.78 11.99
C LEU A 251 7.59 -1.79 10.91
N ILE A 252 7.35 -1.46 9.64
CA ILE A 252 7.68 -2.34 8.51
C ILE A 252 9.20 -2.47 8.36
N ALA A 253 9.96 -1.39 8.57
CA ALA A 253 11.42 -1.44 8.57
C ALA A 253 11.95 -2.34 9.69
N LEU A 254 11.33 -2.33 10.87
CA LEU A 254 11.67 -3.24 11.97
C LEU A 254 11.38 -4.70 11.59
N LEU A 255 10.19 -4.99 11.06
CA LEU A 255 9.82 -6.33 10.59
C LEU A 255 10.77 -6.83 9.50
N TYR A 256 11.13 -5.97 8.56
CA TYR A 256 12.08 -6.29 7.49
C TYR A 256 13.50 -6.47 8.02
N SER A 257 13.91 -5.70 9.04
CA SER A 257 15.19 -5.91 9.72
C SER A 257 15.25 -7.27 10.40
N LEU A 258 14.16 -7.67 11.07
CA LEU A 258 14.02 -9.00 11.66
C LEU A 258 14.06 -10.08 10.58
N TRP A 259 13.41 -9.86 9.44
CA TRP A 259 13.48 -10.76 8.29
C TRP A 259 14.92 -10.96 7.78
N VAL A 260 15.68 -9.89 7.59
CA VAL A 260 17.09 -9.96 7.19
C VAL A 260 17.93 -10.67 8.25
N LEU A 261 17.67 -10.42 9.53
CA LEU A 261 18.33 -11.11 10.65
C LEU A 261 18.04 -12.62 10.64
N VAL A 262 16.78 -13.02 10.44
CA VAL A 262 16.39 -14.43 10.31
C VAL A 262 17.13 -15.08 9.14
N ASN A 263 17.21 -14.42 7.99
CA ASN A 263 17.97 -14.91 6.83
C ASN A 263 19.48 -15.06 7.16
N MET A 264 20.07 -14.09 7.84
CA MET A 264 21.47 -14.15 8.28
C MET A 264 21.72 -15.32 9.24
N LEU A 265 20.89 -15.48 10.28
CA LEU A 265 20.99 -16.57 11.25
C LEU A 265 20.77 -17.92 10.59
N TRP A 266 19.85 -17.98 9.63
CA TRP A 266 19.59 -19.17 8.83
C TRP A 266 20.81 -19.59 7.99
N LEU A 267 21.43 -18.66 7.26
CA LEU A 267 22.68 -18.93 6.52
C LEU A 267 23.81 -19.37 7.45
N TYR A 268 23.90 -18.76 8.64
CA TYR A 268 24.88 -19.14 9.64
C TYR A 268 24.65 -20.57 10.16
N ALA A 269 23.40 -20.95 10.41
CA ALA A 269 23.02 -22.31 10.82
C ALA A 269 23.32 -23.34 9.73
N LEU A 270 22.98 -23.03 8.47
CA LEU A 270 23.24 -23.90 7.31
C LEU A 270 24.73 -24.15 7.05
N ALA A 271 25.59 -23.15 7.32
CA ALA A 271 27.04 -23.31 7.17
C ALA A 271 27.61 -24.36 8.15
N GLY A 272 26.97 -24.53 9.30
CA GLY A 272 27.37 -25.46 10.36
C GLY A 272 28.85 -25.32 10.77
N ARG A 273 29.40 -26.37 11.40
CA ARG A 273 30.84 -26.41 11.77
C ARG A 273 31.77 -26.67 10.59
N ARG A 274 31.25 -27.19 9.47
CA ARG A 274 32.05 -27.69 8.32
C ARG A 274 32.51 -26.60 7.35
N TYR A 275 31.72 -25.54 7.17
CA TYR A 275 31.98 -24.54 6.12
C TYR A 275 32.31 -23.14 6.64
N ARG A 276 32.35 -22.96 7.99
CA ARG A 276 32.81 -21.77 8.74
C ARG A 276 32.56 -20.42 8.04
N ILE A 277 31.28 -20.08 7.81
CA ILE A 277 30.89 -18.73 7.38
C ILE A 277 30.81 -17.82 8.61
N ARG A 278 31.49 -16.67 8.55
CA ARG A 278 31.45 -15.64 9.59
C ARG A 278 30.13 -14.85 9.50
N ALA A 279 29.66 -14.32 10.63
CA ALA A 279 28.46 -13.49 10.72
C ALA A 279 28.45 -12.35 9.67
N GLN A 280 29.59 -11.72 9.44
CA GLN A 280 29.75 -10.65 8.46
C GLN A 280 29.55 -11.11 7.01
N GLN A 281 29.99 -12.33 6.66
CA GLN A 281 29.78 -12.91 5.33
C GLN A 281 28.30 -13.24 5.11
N ALA A 282 27.65 -13.81 6.13
CA ALA A 282 26.21 -14.10 6.10
C ALA A 282 25.37 -12.82 5.97
N LEU A 283 25.70 -11.76 6.72
CA LEU A 283 25.04 -10.46 6.59
C LEU A 283 25.24 -9.87 5.18
N THR A 284 26.46 -9.93 4.64
CA THR A 284 26.75 -9.44 3.28
C THR A 284 25.88 -10.15 2.25
N LEU A 285 25.75 -11.48 2.32
CA LEU A 285 24.91 -12.26 1.41
C LEU A 285 23.43 -11.91 1.53
N ALA A 286 22.92 -11.76 2.76
CA ALA A 286 21.53 -11.42 3.01
C ALA A 286 21.18 -10.02 2.49
N VAL A 287 22.08 -9.05 2.64
CA VAL A 287 21.86 -7.64 2.27
C VAL A 287 22.00 -7.42 0.76
N TRP A 288 23.10 -7.86 0.17
CA TRP A 288 23.44 -7.52 -1.22
C TRP A 288 22.54 -8.18 -2.26
N SER A 289 21.93 -9.32 -1.94
CA SER A 289 20.94 -9.97 -2.79
C SER A 289 19.62 -9.19 -2.93
N ARG A 290 19.36 -8.23 -2.02
CA ARG A 290 18.09 -7.49 -1.88
C ARG A 290 18.13 -6.06 -2.40
N TRP A 291 19.10 -5.72 -3.26
CA TRP A 291 19.24 -4.37 -3.84
C TRP A 291 17.98 -3.90 -4.59
N THR A 292 17.17 -4.82 -5.12
CA THR A 292 15.93 -4.55 -5.85
C THR A 292 14.92 -3.74 -5.02
N VAL A 293 14.98 -3.82 -3.69
CA VAL A 293 14.16 -3.01 -2.79
C VAL A 293 14.42 -1.50 -2.97
N PHE A 294 15.65 -1.08 -3.32
CA PHE A 294 15.91 0.32 -3.62
C PHE A 294 15.22 0.78 -4.91
N ALA A 295 15.15 -0.07 -5.93
CA ALA A 295 14.40 0.25 -7.15
C ALA A 295 12.89 0.33 -6.87
N LEU A 296 12.36 -0.58 -6.04
CA LEU A 296 10.96 -0.54 -5.61
C LEU A 296 10.65 0.70 -4.76
N MET A 297 11.59 1.16 -3.94
CA MET A 297 11.47 2.40 -3.16
C MET A 297 11.28 3.61 -4.10
N VAL A 298 12.06 3.71 -5.18
CA VAL A 298 11.87 4.75 -6.19
C VAL A 298 10.48 4.65 -6.82
N GLY A 299 10.02 3.43 -7.16
CA GLY A 299 8.66 3.19 -7.64
C GLY A 299 7.59 3.66 -6.64
N ALA A 300 7.77 3.37 -5.35
CA ALA A 300 6.87 3.82 -4.28
C ALA A 300 6.86 5.34 -4.11
N MET A 301 8.01 6.01 -4.23
CA MET A 301 8.11 7.47 -4.21
C MET A 301 7.34 8.08 -5.39
N ILE A 302 7.52 7.55 -6.61
CA ILE A 302 6.76 8.00 -7.80
C ILE A 302 5.26 7.79 -7.56
N LEU A 303 4.87 6.61 -7.07
CA LEU A 303 3.46 6.31 -6.80
C LEU A 303 2.82 7.31 -5.84
N SER A 304 3.59 7.78 -4.87
CA SER A 304 3.14 8.75 -3.86
C SER A 304 2.92 10.16 -4.42
N THR A 305 3.48 10.49 -5.59
CA THR A 305 3.30 11.79 -6.27
C THR A 305 2.21 11.77 -7.34
N LEU A 306 1.73 10.59 -7.74
CA LEU A 306 0.66 10.44 -8.73
C LEU A 306 -0.74 10.77 -8.16
N ALA A 307 -1.66 11.10 -9.06
CA ALA A 307 -3.08 11.27 -8.72
C ALA A 307 -3.64 10.01 -8.04
N SER A 308 -4.51 10.19 -7.04
CA SER A 308 -4.91 9.12 -6.11
C SER A 308 -5.49 7.88 -6.80
N ARG A 309 -6.27 8.06 -7.89
CA ARG A 309 -6.83 6.93 -8.66
C ARG A 309 -5.75 6.10 -9.37
N THR A 310 -4.82 6.76 -10.07
CA THR A 310 -3.71 6.09 -10.77
C THR A 310 -2.78 5.40 -9.78
N ALA A 311 -2.48 6.07 -8.66
CA ALA A 311 -1.67 5.50 -7.60
C ALA A 311 -2.29 4.21 -7.07
N THR A 312 -3.58 4.24 -6.72
CA THR A 312 -4.30 3.07 -6.20
C THR A 312 -4.28 1.86 -7.15
N ASN A 313 -4.46 2.07 -8.46
CA ASN A 313 -4.45 0.97 -9.44
C ASN A 313 -3.08 0.30 -9.62
N LEU A 314 -1.98 1.01 -9.33
CA LEU A 314 -0.62 0.51 -9.50
C LEU A 314 -0.05 -0.10 -8.20
N VAL A 315 -0.73 0.06 -7.05
CA VAL A 315 -0.31 -0.56 -5.78
C VAL A 315 -0.19 -2.10 -5.86
N PRO A 316 -1.13 -2.84 -6.47
CA PRO A 316 -1.00 -4.30 -6.59
C PRO A 316 0.21 -4.72 -7.41
N LEU A 317 0.52 -3.96 -8.47
CA LEU A 317 1.72 -4.20 -9.28
C LEU A 317 2.99 -4.00 -8.45
N LEU A 318 3.07 -2.92 -7.66
CA LEU A 318 4.21 -2.66 -6.77
C LEU A 318 4.40 -3.80 -5.75
N LEU A 319 3.31 -4.31 -5.16
CA LEU A 319 3.34 -5.44 -4.23
C LEU A 319 3.76 -6.74 -4.92
N GLY A 320 3.23 -7.02 -6.12
CA GLY A 320 3.62 -8.17 -6.92
C GLY A 320 5.11 -8.15 -7.29
N LEU A 321 5.63 -6.98 -7.69
CA LEU A 321 7.05 -6.79 -7.95
C LEU A 321 7.90 -6.91 -6.68
N ALA A 322 7.40 -6.48 -5.51
CA ALA A 322 8.09 -6.64 -4.23
C ALA A 322 8.20 -8.11 -3.81
N LEU A 323 7.12 -8.89 -3.97
CA LEU A 323 7.13 -10.32 -3.72
C LEU A 323 8.09 -11.04 -4.68
N LEU A 324 8.03 -10.73 -5.97
CA LEU A 324 8.94 -11.30 -6.96
C LEU A 324 10.40 -10.96 -6.64
N ALA A 325 10.67 -9.71 -6.25
CA ALA A 325 11.99 -9.25 -5.86
C ALA A 325 12.54 -10.03 -4.65
N GLU A 326 11.73 -10.33 -3.64
CA GLU A 326 12.15 -11.15 -2.49
C GLU A 326 12.41 -12.61 -2.85
N VAL A 327 11.60 -13.20 -3.75
CA VAL A 327 11.83 -14.56 -4.25
C VAL A 327 13.16 -14.63 -5.00
N VAL A 328 13.40 -13.69 -5.92
CA VAL A 328 14.65 -13.59 -6.69
C VAL A 328 15.84 -13.33 -5.76
N ALA A 329 15.70 -12.46 -4.76
CA ALA A 329 16.74 -12.16 -3.80
C ALA A 329 17.10 -13.40 -2.96
N THR A 330 16.09 -14.11 -2.44
CA THR A 330 16.28 -15.36 -1.70
C THR A 330 16.97 -16.42 -2.57
N ALA A 331 16.51 -16.62 -3.81
CA ALA A 331 17.13 -17.56 -4.73
C ALA A 331 18.61 -17.22 -5.00
N ARG A 332 18.90 -15.93 -5.29
CA ARG A 332 20.27 -15.47 -5.52
C ARG A 332 21.15 -15.63 -4.29
N MET A 333 20.64 -15.28 -3.12
CA MET A 333 21.33 -15.48 -1.83
C MET A 333 21.73 -16.95 -1.62
N LEU A 334 20.84 -17.90 -1.93
CA LEU A 334 21.11 -19.34 -1.79
C LEU A 334 22.09 -19.88 -2.83
N VAL A 335 22.04 -19.38 -4.07
CA VAL A 335 23.03 -19.71 -5.10
C VAL A 335 24.42 -19.22 -4.70
N ASP A 336 24.53 -17.97 -4.24
CA ASP A 336 25.79 -17.37 -3.79
C ASP A 336 26.33 -18.10 -2.55
N PHE A 337 25.45 -18.42 -1.61
CA PHE A 337 25.80 -19.24 -0.45
C PHE A 337 26.32 -20.62 -0.86
N GLY A 338 25.64 -21.32 -1.79
CA GLY A 338 26.07 -22.62 -2.29
C GLY A 338 27.47 -22.58 -2.91
N ALA A 339 27.76 -21.54 -3.71
CA ALA A 339 29.08 -21.33 -4.30
C ALA A 339 30.17 -21.06 -3.24
N ILE A 340 29.87 -20.23 -2.24
CA ILE A 340 30.83 -19.84 -1.18
C ILE A 340 31.09 -20.98 -0.20
N ALA A 341 30.02 -21.63 0.26
CA ALA A 341 30.05 -22.74 1.20
C ALA A 341 30.42 -24.07 0.54
N LYS A 342 30.54 -24.13 -0.80
CA LYS A 342 30.76 -25.37 -1.57
C LYS A 342 29.69 -26.45 -1.27
N VAL A 343 28.46 -26.00 -1.03
CA VAL A 343 27.30 -26.87 -0.83
C VAL A 343 26.58 -27.02 -2.18
N PRO A 344 26.14 -28.24 -2.56
CA PRO A 344 25.36 -28.40 -3.79
C PRO A 344 24.16 -27.45 -3.79
N VAL A 345 24.03 -26.65 -4.84
CA VAL A 345 22.99 -25.60 -4.98
C VAL A 345 21.59 -26.18 -4.75
N GLN A 346 21.34 -27.41 -5.22
CA GLN A 346 20.08 -28.13 -5.00
C GLN A 346 19.76 -28.32 -3.50
N ARG A 347 20.77 -28.66 -2.67
CA ARG A 347 20.58 -28.78 -1.22
C ARG A 347 20.39 -27.42 -0.56
N ALA A 348 21.14 -26.40 -1.00
CA ALA A 348 21.00 -25.04 -0.49
C ALA A 348 19.61 -24.46 -0.81
N ILE A 349 19.08 -24.74 -2.00
CA ILE A 349 17.73 -24.33 -2.44
C ILE A 349 16.64 -25.11 -1.71
N LEU A 350 16.76 -26.44 -1.59
CA LEU A 350 15.77 -27.27 -0.88
C LEU A 350 15.70 -26.92 0.62
N LEU A 351 16.84 -26.69 1.26
CA LEU A 351 16.88 -26.25 2.66
C LEU A 351 16.45 -24.78 2.78
N GLY A 352 16.89 -23.94 1.85
CA GLY A 352 16.71 -22.49 1.91
C GLY A 352 15.34 -21.97 1.50
N LEU A 353 14.58 -22.66 0.64
CA LEU A 353 13.17 -22.32 0.38
C LEU A 353 12.28 -22.72 1.56
N GLY A 354 12.58 -23.83 2.25
CA GLY A 354 11.68 -24.44 3.23
C GLY A 354 11.31 -23.55 4.43
N VAL A 355 12.23 -22.73 4.95
CA VAL A 355 11.99 -21.93 6.17
C VAL A 355 11.48 -20.52 5.89
N PRO A 356 12.13 -19.68 5.05
CA PRO A 356 11.60 -18.35 4.71
C PRO A 356 10.29 -18.41 3.90
N MET A 357 10.15 -19.32 2.91
CA MET A 357 8.84 -19.52 2.28
C MET A 357 7.88 -20.27 3.19
N GLY A 358 8.35 -21.16 4.07
CA GLY A 358 7.50 -21.82 5.07
C GLY A 358 6.89 -20.84 6.06
N LEU A 359 7.63 -19.83 6.50
CA LEU A 359 7.13 -18.75 7.36
C LEU A 359 6.19 -17.81 6.59
N MET A 360 6.51 -17.47 5.34
CA MET A 360 5.60 -16.71 4.48
C MET A 360 4.31 -17.48 4.19
N ALA A 361 4.43 -18.77 3.86
CA ALA A 361 3.30 -19.67 3.58
C ALA A 361 2.50 -19.94 4.84
N ALA A 362 3.11 -20.12 6.01
CA ALA A 362 2.41 -20.25 7.29
C ALA A 362 1.71 -18.94 7.68
N GLY A 363 2.32 -17.78 7.44
CA GLY A 363 1.67 -16.47 7.63
C GLY A 363 0.49 -16.28 6.68
N LEU A 364 0.65 -16.63 5.41
CA LEU A 364 -0.43 -16.65 4.41
C LEU A 364 -1.50 -17.69 4.75
N LEU A 365 -1.14 -18.85 5.32
CA LEU A 365 -2.05 -19.90 5.76
C LEU A 365 -2.84 -19.47 7.00
N VAL A 366 -2.22 -18.78 7.94
CA VAL A 366 -2.90 -18.18 9.10
C VAL A 366 -3.86 -17.10 8.63
N LEU A 367 -3.45 -16.22 7.70
CA LEU A 367 -4.34 -15.25 7.05
C LEU A 367 -5.47 -15.95 6.28
N PHE A 368 -5.19 -17.07 5.61
CA PHE A 368 -6.16 -17.88 4.87
C PHE A 368 -7.17 -18.58 5.80
N ILE A 369 -6.73 -19.12 6.93
CA ILE A 369 -7.57 -19.78 7.94
C ILE A 369 -8.47 -18.76 8.64
N VAL A 370 -7.95 -17.55 8.91
CA VAL A 370 -8.71 -16.45 9.52
C VAL A 370 -9.66 -15.77 8.52
N GLY A 371 -9.34 -15.76 7.21
CA GLY A 371 -10.10 -15.07 6.15
C GLY A 371 -10.94 -15.97 5.22
N ARG A 372 -11.30 -17.20 5.63
CA ARG A 372 -11.93 -18.23 4.78
C ARG A 372 -13.20 -17.81 4.02
N ALA A 373 -13.97 -16.86 4.53
CA ALA A 373 -15.25 -16.45 3.92
C ALA A 373 -15.08 -15.58 2.66
N GLU A 374 -13.95 -14.90 2.48
CA GLU A 374 -13.83 -13.81 1.49
C GLU A 374 -12.91 -14.14 0.31
N LEU A 375 -12.01 -15.10 0.49
CA LEU A 375 -11.26 -15.68 -0.63
C LEU A 375 -12.19 -16.42 -1.60
N GLY A 376 -13.33 -16.92 -1.12
CA GLY A 376 -14.40 -17.45 -1.99
C GLY A 376 -14.96 -16.37 -2.92
N PHE A 377 -15.05 -15.12 -2.45
CA PHE A 377 -15.52 -13.98 -3.23
C PHE A 377 -14.46 -13.47 -4.22
N LEU A 378 -13.20 -13.35 -3.81
CA LEU A 378 -12.09 -12.98 -4.71
C LEU A 378 -11.83 -14.04 -5.79
N TRP A 379 -11.97 -15.33 -5.45
CA TRP A 379 -11.92 -16.42 -6.41
C TRP A 379 -13.11 -16.39 -7.38
N HIS A 380 -14.32 -16.07 -6.88
CA HIS A 380 -15.49 -15.85 -7.76
C HIS A 380 -15.30 -14.64 -8.68
N LEU A 381 -14.68 -13.56 -8.21
CA LEU A 381 -14.41 -12.38 -9.02
C LEU A 381 -13.32 -12.63 -10.08
N ALA A 382 -12.30 -13.43 -9.75
CA ALA A 382 -11.19 -13.73 -10.65
C ALA A 382 -11.50 -14.83 -11.68
N THR A 383 -12.46 -15.72 -11.40
CA THR A 383 -12.85 -16.81 -12.31
C THR A 383 -14.12 -16.54 -13.11
N ARG A 384 -14.85 -15.46 -12.82
CA ARG A 384 -16.09 -15.08 -13.51
C ARG A 384 -16.17 -13.61 -13.93
N SER A 385 -15.04 -12.91 -14.06
CA SER A 385 -14.97 -11.64 -14.80
C SER A 385 -14.98 -11.88 -16.31
#